data_AF-A0A8J7N6F2-F1
#
_entry.id   AF-A0A8J7N6F2-F1
#
_cell.length_a   1.000
_cell.length_b   1.000
_cell.length_c   1.000
_cell.angle_alpha   90.00
_cell.angle_beta   90.00
_cell.angle_gamma   90.00
#
_symmetry.space_group_name_H-M   'P 1'
#
loop_
_entity.id
_entity.type
_entity.pdbx_description
1 polymer ?
#
loop_
_entity_poly.entity_id
_entity_poly.type
_entity_poly.pdbx_seq_one_letter_code
_entity_poly.pdbx_strand_id
1 'polypeptide(L)'
;MTSDRNDRSLADLISDLIQQLSTLVQTEGKLLRSELRESGERLGAGAVEVLVGIGLLVPAMVILLEALVLVLSRTGLGPGWSAAMVGFGVGLVGLMTLLHGRRTLSADALTLPRSSDQLRKDASLVKEKTQ
;
A
#
# COMPACT_ATOMS: atom_id res chain seq x y z
N MET A 1 63.47 -8.70 -31.05
CA MET A 1 62.47 -7.77 -30.50
C MET A 1 61.09 -8.39 -30.68
N THR A 2 60.65 -9.23 -29.74
CA THR A 2 59.28 -9.78 -29.73
C THR A 2 58.86 -9.94 -28.28
N SER A 3 58.49 -8.83 -27.64
CA SER A 3 57.89 -8.85 -26.30
C SER A 3 56.38 -8.95 -26.42
N ASP A 4 55.84 -9.95 -25.72
CA ASP A 4 54.55 -10.02 -25.04
C ASP A 4 53.41 -9.19 -25.61
N ARG A 5 52.56 -9.86 -26.39
CA ARG A 5 51.29 -9.28 -26.86
C ARG A 5 50.07 -10.18 -26.63
N ASN A 6 50.20 -11.24 -25.83
CA ASN A 6 49.14 -12.26 -25.71
C ASN A 6 48.51 -12.42 -24.32
N ASP A 7 48.97 -11.69 -23.30
CA ASP A 7 48.40 -11.75 -21.95
C ASP A 7 47.46 -10.58 -21.68
N ARG A 8 46.49 -10.34 -22.57
CA ARG A 8 45.20 -9.81 -22.10
C ARG A 8 44.55 -10.96 -21.34
N SER A 9 44.95 -11.04 -20.08
CA SER A 9 44.67 -12.12 -19.16
C SER A 9 43.17 -12.28 -18.98
N LEU A 10 42.70 -13.52 -18.81
CA LEU A 10 41.33 -13.81 -18.33
C LEU A 10 41.01 -13.03 -17.04
N ALA A 11 42.04 -12.66 -16.27
CA ALA A 11 41.91 -11.77 -15.12
C ALA A 11 41.41 -10.37 -15.47
N ASP A 12 41.84 -9.79 -16.61
CA ASP A 12 41.36 -8.47 -17.07
C ASP A 12 39.89 -8.54 -17.47
N LEU A 13 39.45 -9.60 -18.16
CA LEU A 13 38.04 -9.78 -18.55
C LEU A 13 37.11 -9.98 -17.34
N ILE A 14 37.55 -10.74 -16.34
CA ILE A 14 36.81 -10.89 -15.08
C ILE A 14 36.76 -9.56 -14.33
N SER A 15 37.86 -8.81 -14.29
CA SER A 15 37.88 -7.49 -13.67
C SER A 15 36.92 -6.52 -14.37
N ASP A 16 36.90 -6.51 -15.69
CA ASP A 16 35.99 -5.66 -16.49
C ASP A 16 34.53 -6.05 -16.27
N LEU A 17 34.22 -7.35 -16.18
CA LEU A 17 32.86 -7.82 -15.91
C LEU A 17 32.38 -7.43 -14.51
N ILE A 18 33.24 -7.55 -13.48
CA ILE A 18 32.93 -7.08 -12.11
C ILE A 18 32.69 -5.56 -12.10
N GLN A 19 33.50 -4.81 -12.85
CA GLN A 19 33.36 -3.36 -12.99
C GLN A 19 32.02 -2.97 -13.64
N GLN A 20 31.63 -3.70 -14.70
CA GLN A 20 30.36 -3.49 -15.40
C GLN A 20 29.15 -3.89 -14.56
N LEU A 21 29.22 -5.01 -13.83
CA LEU A 21 28.17 -5.42 -12.89
C LEU A 21 28.00 -4.43 -11.73
N SER A 22 29.11 -3.92 -11.18
CA SER A 22 29.07 -2.87 -10.16
C SER A 22 28.39 -1.60 -10.68
N THR A 23 28.69 -1.22 -11.92
CA THR A 23 28.08 -0.06 -12.60
C THR A 23 26.59 -0.29 -12.85
N LEU A 24 26.18 -1.50 -13.25
CA LEU A 24 24.79 -1.85 -13.50
C LEU A 24 23.97 -1.83 -12.19
N VAL A 25 24.46 -2.47 -11.12
CA VAL A 25 23.80 -2.46 -9.80
C VAL A 25 23.68 -1.04 -9.25
N GLN A 26 24.71 -0.21 -9.42
CA GLN A 26 24.65 1.18 -9.00
C GLN A 26 23.64 2.00 -9.82
N THR A 27 23.42 1.65 -11.08
CA THR A 27 22.48 2.32 -11.98
C THR A 27 21.04 1.87 -11.72
N GLU A 28 20.78 0.57 -11.65
CA GLU A 28 19.46 0.01 -11.29
C GLU A 28 19.06 0.43 -9.87
N GLY A 29 20.00 0.46 -8.91
CA GLY A 29 19.74 0.94 -7.56
C GLY A 29 19.33 2.42 -7.51
N LYS A 30 19.92 3.26 -8.38
CA LYS A 30 19.49 4.66 -8.52
C LYS A 30 18.08 4.76 -9.12
N LEU A 31 17.78 3.94 -10.12
CA LEU A 31 16.48 3.89 -10.79
C LEU A 31 15.38 3.41 -9.83
N LEU A 32 15.62 2.32 -9.11
CA LEU A 32 14.72 1.78 -8.09
C LEU A 32 14.46 2.83 -7.01
N ARG A 33 15.50 3.53 -6.54
CA ARG A 33 15.32 4.59 -5.54
C ARG A 33 14.49 5.76 -6.07
N SER A 34 14.61 6.13 -7.34
CA SER A 34 13.74 7.15 -7.94
C SER A 34 12.30 6.68 -8.07
N GLU A 35 12.07 5.44 -8.50
CA GLU A 35 10.72 4.89 -8.66
C GLU A 35 10.02 4.70 -7.31
N LEU A 36 10.75 4.30 -6.27
CA LEU A 36 10.23 4.25 -4.89
C LEU A 36 9.88 5.65 -4.37
N ARG A 37 10.69 6.67 -4.67
CA ARG A 37 10.40 8.07 -4.29
C ARG A 37 9.16 8.58 -5.02
N GLU A 38 9.11 8.41 -6.33
CA GLU A 38 7.98 8.82 -7.15
C GLU A 38 6.69 8.09 -6.74
N SER A 39 6.77 6.78 -6.45
CA SER A 39 5.65 6.00 -5.92
C SER A 39 5.21 6.53 -4.56
N GLY A 40 6.16 6.85 -3.66
CA GLY A 40 5.87 7.43 -2.34
C GLY A 40 5.24 8.82 -2.43
N GLU A 41 5.71 9.66 -3.34
CA GLU A 41 5.15 11.00 -3.60
C GLU A 41 3.74 10.91 -4.20
N ARG A 42 3.51 10.02 -5.16
CA ARG A 42 2.17 9.78 -5.75
C ARG A 42 1.19 9.24 -4.71
N LEU A 43 1.61 8.27 -3.88
CA LEU A 43 0.81 7.77 -2.76
C LEU A 43 0.54 8.87 -1.73
N GLY A 44 1.53 9.69 -1.42
CA GLY A 44 1.39 10.83 -0.50
C GLY A 44 0.42 11.89 -1.02
N ALA A 45 0.54 12.29 -2.28
CA ALA A 45 -0.36 13.25 -2.91
C ALA A 45 -1.80 12.71 -2.97
N GLY A 46 -1.98 11.44 -3.35
CA GLY A 46 -3.30 10.80 -3.34
C GLY A 46 -3.90 10.70 -1.93
N ALA A 47 -3.08 10.41 -0.91
CA ALA A 47 -3.53 10.38 0.48
C ALA A 47 -4.00 11.76 0.97
N VAL A 48 -3.32 12.85 0.57
CA VAL A 48 -3.75 14.22 0.90
C VAL A 48 -5.11 14.53 0.27
N GLU A 49 -5.31 14.19 -1.00
CA GLU A 49 -6.60 14.42 -1.68
C GLU A 49 -7.75 13.64 -1.03
N VAL A 50 -7.50 12.38 -0.65
CA VAL A 50 -8.48 11.56 0.10
C VAL A 50 -8.80 12.18 1.46
N LEU A 51 -7.79 12.67 2.20
CA LEU A 51 -8.00 13.31 3.51
C LEU A 51 -8.81 14.60 3.39
N VAL A 52 -8.53 15.43 2.38
CA VAL A 52 -9.31 16.64 2.09
C VAL A 52 -10.75 16.28 1.74
N GLY A 53 -10.94 15.27 0.88
CA GLY A 53 -12.26 14.76 0.50
C GLY A 53 -13.06 14.26 1.70
N ILE A 54 -12.45 13.46 2.58
CA ILE A 54 -13.07 13.02 3.85
C ILE A 54 -13.40 14.23 4.73
N GLY A 55 -12.47 15.19 4.84
CA GLY A 55 -12.64 16.42 5.60
C GLY A 55 -13.84 17.26 5.15
N LEU A 56 -14.21 17.20 3.87
CA LEU A 56 -15.41 17.86 3.34
C LEU A 56 -16.67 16.99 3.44
N LEU A 57 -16.55 15.68 3.16
CA LEU A 57 -17.69 14.76 3.14
C LEU A 57 -18.26 14.52 4.53
N VAL A 58 -17.43 14.44 5.57
CA VAL A 58 -17.89 14.22 6.95
C VAL A 58 -18.84 15.34 7.43
N PRO A 59 -18.47 16.63 7.41
CA PRO A 59 -19.39 17.70 7.81
C PRO A 59 -20.59 17.82 6.88
N ALA A 60 -20.42 17.60 5.56
CA ALA A 60 -21.55 17.58 4.63
C ALA A 60 -22.57 16.49 4.98
N MET A 61 -22.10 15.29 5.34
CA MET A 61 -22.97 14.20 5.79
C MET A 61 -23.71 14.58 7.08
N VAL A 62 -23.03 15.19 8.06
CA VAL A 62 -23.69 15.66 9.30
C VAL A 62 -24.83 16.62 8.99
N ILE A 63 -24.59 17.62 8.14
CA ILE A 63 -25.61 18.60 7.73
C ILE A 63 -26.79 17.92 7.02
N LEU A 64 -26.54 16.94 6.15
CA LEU A 64 -27.59 16.17 5.48
C LEU A 64 -28.42 15.33 6.46
N LEU A 65 -27.79 14.73 7.46
CA LEU A 65 -28.49 13.99 8.52
C LEU A 65 -29.36 14.92 9.38
N GLU A 66 -28.85 16.10 9.75
CA GLU A 66 -29.66 17.10 10.45
C GLU A 66 -30.84 17.58 9.60
N ALA A 67 -30.64 17.80 8.31
CA ALA A 67 -31.71 18.15 7.38
C ALA A 67 -32.78 17.04 7.31
N LEU A 68 -32.36 15.77 7.29
CA LEU A 68 -33.28 14.63 7.32
C LEU A 68 -34.08 14.59 8.63
N VAL A 69 -33.42 14.80 9.77
CA VAL A 69 -34.10 14.90 11.09
C VAL A 69 -35.11 16.04 11.10
N LEU A 70 -34.74 17.20 10.54
CA LEU A 70 -35.64 18.36 10.46
C LEU A 70 -36.88 18.05 9.62
N VAL A 71 -36.71 17.44 8.44
CA VAL A 71 -37.83 17.06 7.57
C VAL A 71 -38.73 16.03 8.26
N LEU A 72 -38.15 15.02 8.89
CA LEU A 72 -38.89 13.98 9.60
C LEU A 72 -39.62 14.53 10.82
N SER A 73 -39.06 15.52 11.51
CA SER A 73 -39.72 16.16 12.64
C SER A 73 -41.03 16.86 12.27
N ARG A 74 -41.17 17.29 11.01
CA ARG A 74 -42.39 17.92 10.49
C ARG A 74 -43.54 16.94 10.27
N THR A 75 -43.30 15.63 10.32
CA THR A 75 -44.36 14.61 10.16
C THR A 75 -45.11 14.31 11.46
N GLY A 76 -44.84 15.05 12.54
CA GLY A 76 -45.51 14.91 13.84
C GLY A 76 -44.81 13.96 14.82
N LEU A 77 -43.70 13.32 14.43
CA LEU A 77 -42.89 12.46 15.31
C LEU A 77 -42.16 13.26 16.42
N GLY A 78 -42.02 14.57 16.23
CA GLY A 78 -41.24 15.44 17.11
C GLY A 78 -39.73 15.31 16.88
N PRO A 79 -38.93 16.30 17.29
CA PRO A 79 -37.50 16.35 16.98
C PRO A 79 -36.70 15.19 17.57
N GLY A 80 -37.00 14.80 18.82
CA GLY A 80 -36.26 13.76 19.54
C GLY A 80 -36.40 12.37 18.92
N TRP A 81 -37.63 11.95 18.59
CA TRP A 81 -37.85 10.64 17.95
C TRP A 81 -37.32 10.60 16.51
N SER A 82 -37.41 11.71 15.80
CA SER A 82 -36.84 11.84 14.46
C SER A 82 -35.32 11.64 14.48
N ALA A 83 -34.63 12.30 15.42
CA ALA A 83 -33.19 12.13 15.62
C ALA A 83 -32.83 10.69 16.03
N ALA A 84 -33.61 10.09 16.92
CA ALA A 84 -33.37 8.71 17.36
C ALA A 84 -33.51 7.70 16.20
N MET A 85 -34.55 7.82 15.36
CA MET A 85 -34.75 6.92 14.22
C MET A 85 -33.63 7.06 13.18
N VAL A 86 -33.28 8.29 12.80
CA VAL A 86 -32.20 8.55 11.83
C VAL A 86 -30.86 8.07 12.38
N GLY A 87 -30.55 8.41 13.63
CA GLY A 87 -29.32 7.99 14.30
C GLY A 87 -29.20 6.47 14.42
N PHE A 88 -30.29 5.78 14.77
CA PHE A 88 -30.32 4.33 14.83
C PHE A 88 -30.11 3.69 13.46
N GLY A 89 -30.78 4.20 12.42
CA GLY A 89 -30.63 3.71 11.05
C GLY A 89 -29.21 3.86 10.52
N VAL A 90 -28.62 5.05 10.65
CA VAL A 90 -27.24 5.30 10.23
C VAL A 90 -26.24 4.50 11.09
N GLY A 91 -26.49 4.40 12.39
CA GLY A 91 -25.67 3.63 13.31
C GLY A 91 -25.61 2.14 12.97
N LEU A 92 -26.74 1.54 12.56
CA LEU A 92 -26.77 0.16 12.09
C LEU A 92 -25.96 -0.04 10.81
N VAL A 93 -26.10 0.87 9.84
CA VAL A 93 -25.32 0.81 8.59
C VAL A 93 -23.83 0.96 8.91
N GLY A 94 -23.46 1.91 9.77
CA GLY A 94 -22.07 2.12 10.19
C GLY A 94 -21.48 0.92 10.93
N LEU A 95 -22.26 0.26 11.79
CA LEU A 95 -21.84 -0.96 12.46
C LEU A 95 -21.62 -2.10 11.46
N MET A 96 -22.52 -2.27 10.49
CA MET A 96 -22.35 -3.27 9.43
C MET A 96 -21.09 -3.00 8.62
N THR A 97 -20.86 -1.79 8.12
CA THR A 97 -19.67 -1.47 7.32
C THR A 97 -18.38 -1.66 8.12
N LEU A 98 -18.37 -1.29 9.40
CA LEU A 98 -17.23 -1.51 10.29
C LEU A 98 -16.92 -3.02 10.44
N LEU A 99 -17.94 -3.85 10.69
CA LEU A 99 -17.76 -5.29 10.82
C LEU A 99 -17.26 -5.93 9.51
N HIS A 100 -17.77 -5.48 8.35
CA HIS A 100 -17.28 -5.95 7.05
C HIS A 100 -15.83 -5.51 6.80
N GLY A 101 -15.51 -4.24 7.01
CA GLY A 101 -14.15 -3.71 6.83
C GLY A 101 -13.13 -4.40 7.74
N ARG A 102 -13.49 -4.65 9.00
CA ARG A 102 -12.63 -5.41 9.93
C ARG A 102 -12.35 -6.83 9.44
N ARG A 103 -13.32 -7.51 8.82
CA ARG A 103 -13.11 -8.83 8.22
C ARG A 103 -12.15 -8.76 7.03
N THR A 104 -12.29 -7.74 6.17
CA THR A 104 -11.42 -7.53 5.02
C THR A 104 -9.99 -7.13 5.40
N LEU A 105 -9.81 -6.42 6.52
CA LEU A 105 -8.50 -6.01 7.03
C LEU A 105 -7.87 -7.01 8.01
N SER A 106 -8.62 -8.04 8.42
CA SER A 106 -8.08 -9.11 9.28
C SER A 106 -6.98 -9.86 8.54
N ALA A 107 -5.92 -10.21 9.27
CA ALA A 107 -4.61 -10.63 8.77
C ALA A 107 -4.61 -11.73 7.69
N ASP A 108 -5.68 -12.52 7.54
CA ASP A 108 -5.84 -13.46 6.44
C ASP A 108 -5.77 -12.80 5.04
N ALA A 109 -6.26 -11.57 4.89
CA ALA A 109 -6.23 -10.84 3.61
C ALA A 109 -4.86 -10.19 3.31
N LEU A 110 -3.98 -10.07 4.32
CA LEU A 110 -2.61 -9.57 4.18
C LEU A 110 -1.58 -10.72 4.10
N THR A 111 -2.02 -11.98 4.16
CA THR A 111 -1.15 -13.09 3.77
C THR A 111 -0.88 -12.96 2.27
N LEU A 112 0.34 -12.51 1.90
CA LEU A 112 0.79 -12.50 0.51
C LEU A 112 0.50 -13.89 -0.08
N PRO A 113 -0.44 -14.06 -1.03
CA PRO A 113 -1.03 -15.38 -1.28
C PRO A 113 -0.08 -16.45 -1.81
N ARG A 114 1.19 -16.14 -2.14
CA ARG A 114 2.13 -17.11 -2.73
C ARG A 114 3.62 -16.90 -2.41
N SER A 115 4.03 -15.79 -1.80
CA SER A 115 5.47 -15.49 -1.63
C SER A 115 6.13 -16.13 -0.41
N SER A 116 5.38 -16.42 0.66
CA SER A 116 5.96 -16.99 1.88
C SER A 116 6.45 -18.43 1.70
N ASP A 117 5.73 -19.25 0.92
CA ASP A 117 6.09 -20.64 0.66
C ASP A 117 7.30 -20.75 -0.29
N GLN A 118 7.43 -19.85 -1.27
CA GLN A 118 8.59 -19.83 -2.16
C GLN A 118 9.86 -19.34 -1.43
N LEU A 119 9.74 -18.30 -0.60
CA LEU A 119 10.85 -17.80 0.23
C LEU A 119 11.34 -18.86 1.23
N ARG A 120 10.44 -19.68 1.80
CA ARG A 120 10.82 -20.79 2.68
C ARG A 120 11.54 -21.92 1.94
N LYS A 121 11.10 -22.25 0.72
CA LYS A 121 11.71 -23.30 -0.10
C LYS A 121 13.12 -22.89 -0.54
N ASP A 122 13.31 -21.64 -0.95
CA ASP A 122 14.62 -21.12 -1.35
C ASP A 122 15.59 -21.04 -0.17
N ALA A 123 15.11 -20.65 1.02
CA ALA A 123 15.93 -20.66 2.24
C ALA A 123 16.39 -22.08 2.63
N SER A 124 15.56 -23.10 2.39
CA SER A 124 15.93 -24.50 2.66
C SER A 124 17.00 -25.03 1.69
N LEU A 125 16.98 -24.61 0.42
CA LEU A 125 17.96 -25.01 -0.59
C LEU A 125 19.35 -24.39 -0.37
N VAL A 126 19.41 -23.18 0.21
CA VAL A 126 20.69 -22.55 0.61
C VAL A 126 21.30 -23.28 1.80
N LYS A 127 20.46 -23.78 2.73
CA LYS A 127 20.93 -24.52 3.91
C LYS A 127 21.48 -25.90 3.56
N GLU A 128 20.99 -26.52 2.50
CA GLU A 128 21.47 -27.82 2.00
C GLU A 128 22.82 -27.71 1.26
N LYS A 129 23.14 -26.56 0.66
CA LYS A 129 24.44 -26.33 -0.01
C LYS A 129 25.60 -25.96 0.91
N THR A 130 25.37 -25.88 2.22
CA THR A 130 26.39 -25.50 3.21
C THR A 130 26.72 -26.63 4.19
N GLN A 131 26.28 -27.87 3.91
CA GLN A 131 26.66 -29.07 4.64
C GLN A 131 27.40 -30.06 3.74
#